data_AF-A0A353GKZ9-F1
#
_entry.id   AF-A0A353GKZ9-F1
#
_cell.length_a   1.000
_cell.length_b   1.000
_cell.length_c   1.000
_cell.angle_alpha   90.00
_cell.angle_beta   90.00
_cell.angle_gamma   90.00
#
_symmetry.space_group_name_H-M   'P 1'
#
loop_
_entity.id
_entity.type
_entity.pdbx_description
1 polymer ?
#
loop_
_entity_poly.entity_id
_entity_poly.type
_entity_poly.pdbx_seq_one_letter_code
_entity_poly.pdbx_strand_id
1 'polypeptide(L)'
;MDDGFEADQTKAVFVTDKEKAALNGVSQDDVVKTLQLSLGGLESGALHRPHEVNPLRVELILPRTQRSSIGELNRLYVKGSAGQMVPLGEIGHFETQPVEKTIYHKNLERVGYVFAEMAGRAPAEAVYDIMADLGATAKQKEVPVSQRSYFNNGAGLNWSLPDGSRVNFSGEGEWNITITVFRDLGIAFAAACIGIYILLVFQTGSYFMPLILMISIPLTMIGIMPGFWLLNKFSDGLIGGYANPVFFTATAMIGMIALSGIAVRNAILLIEFVHEALRRGVALDEALIQSGAVRLRPIFLTAAAAGLAAIPITLDPIFSGLAWALIFGLVVSTVFTLALIPIVYWMVYHNKPGHGVPES
;
A
#
# COMPACT_ATOMS: atom_id res chain seq x y z
N MET A 1 3.87 7.72 16.78
CA MET A 1 4.94 6.76 16.46
C MET A 1 4.85 5.79 17.59
N ASP A 2 4.51 4.56 17.26
CA ASP A 2 4.21 3.53 18.24
C ASP A 2 5.21 2.41 18.00
N ASP A 3 5.58 1.70 19.04
CA ASP A 3 6.50 0.57 18.93
C ASP A 3 5.90 -0.67 19.58
N GLY A 4 6.41 -1.83 19.17
CA GLY A 4 5.99 -3.11 19.70
C GLY A 4 6.68 -3.49 21.01
N PHE A 5 7.41 -2.57 21.67
CA PHE A 5 8.14 -2.90 22.89
C PHE A 5 7.22 -2.76 24.11
N GLU A 6 7.07 -3.87 24.85
CA GLU A 6 6.35 -3.85 26.11
C GLU A 6 7.13 -3.03 27.16
N ALA A 7 6.39 -2.17 27.89
CA ALA A 7 6.92 -1.49 29.07
C ALA A 7 7.33 -2.51 30.13
N ASP A 8 8.27 -2.13 31.00
CA ASP A 8 8.67 -3.00 32.11
C ASP A 8 7.48 -3.25 33.04
N GLN A 9 7.09 -4.51 33.16
CA GLN A 9 6.02 -4.96 34.05
C GLN A 9 6.59 -5.88 35.11
N THR A 10 5.91 -5.93 36.26
CA THR A 10 6.26 -6.82 37.35
C THR A 10 5.14 -7.81 37.62
N LYS A 11 5.49 -9.07 37.87
CA LYS A 11 4.59 -10.12 38.34
C LYS A 11 4.91 -10.49 39.78
N ALA A 12 3.88 -10.82 40.55
CA ALA A 12 4.05 -11.45 41.86
C ALA A 12 4.12 -12.98 41.67
N VAL A 13 5.21 -13.60 42.12
CA VAL A 13 5.42 -15.04 42.06
C VAL A 13 5.39 -15.59 43.48
N PHE A 14 4.52 -16.55 43.76
CA PHE A 14 4.50 -17.21 45.06
C PHE A 14 5.62 -18.25 45.14
N VAL A 15 6.56 -18.06 46.07
CA VAL A 15 7.66 -18.97 46.34
C VAL A 15 7.28 -19.82 47.56
N THR A 16 7.02 -21.10 47.32
CA THR A 16 6.68 -22.05 48.39
C THR A 16 7.92 -22.43 49.20
N ASP A 17 7.83 -22.30 50.52
CA ASP A 17 8.78 -22.86 51.46
C ASP A 17 8.53 -24.38 51.56
N LYS A 18 9.41 -25.16 50.93
CA LYS A 18 9.25 -26.61 50.80
C LYS A 18 9.23 -27.32 52.15
N GLU A 19 9.97 -26.82 53.14
CA GLU A 19 10.04 -27.44 54.47
C GLU A 19 8.75 -27.19 55.24
N LYS A 20 8.28 -25.93 55.28
CA LYS A 20 7.02 -25.59 55.95
C LYS A 20 5.81 -26.20 55.27
N ALA A 21 5.78 -26.24 53.94
CA ALA A 21 4.70 -26.89 53.20
C ALA A 21 4.65 -28.40 53.50
N ALA A 22 5.81 -29.08 53.51
CA ALA A 22 5.90 -30.51 53.82
C ALA A 22 5.48 -30.86 55.25
N LEU A 23 5.92 -30.06 56.24
CA LEU A 23 5.50 -30.21 57.65
C LEU A 23 3.99 -30.09 57.83
N ASN A 24 3.36 -29.26 57.00
CA ASN A 24 1.92 -29.05 56.99
C ASN A 24 1.18 -29.97 56.00
N GLY A 25 1.85 -30.96 55.40
CA GLY A 25 1.25 -31.91 54.45
C GLY A 25 0.62 -31.26 53.21
N VAL A 26 1.12 -30.10 52.79
CA VAL A 26 0.67 -29.36 51.61
C VAL A 26 1.68 -29.57 50.48
N SER A 27 1.23 -30.03 49.31
CA SER A 27 2.08 -30.15 48.13
C SER A 27 2.14 -28.85 47.33
N GLN A 28 3.16 -28.71 46.48
CA GLN A 28 3.22 -27.56 45.55
C GLN A 28 2.04 -27.55 44.57
N ASP A 29 1.54 -28.72 44.19
CA ASP A 29 0.38 -28.84 43.30
C ASP A 29 -0.91 -28.32 43.96
N ASP A 30 -1.09 -28.56 45.27
CA ASP A 30 -2.22 -28.02 46.04
C ASP A 30 -2.18 -26.48 46.10
N VAL A 31 -0.99 -25.90 46.26
CA VAL A 31 -0.78 -24.45 46.23
C VAL A 31 -1.12 -23.88 44.85
N VAL A 32 -0.59 -24.49 43.78
CA VAL A 32 -0.84 -24.04 42.39
C VAL A 32 -2.32 -24.11 42.06
N LYS A 33 -3.01 -25.22 42.38
CA LYS A 33 -4.45 -25.39 42.16
C LYS A 33 -5.27 -24.36 42.93
N THR A 34 -4.91 -24.10 44.18
CA THR A 34 -5.60 -23.11 45.01
C THR A 34 -5.44 -21.71 44.43
N LEU A 35 -4.23 -21.33 44.00
CA LEU A 35 -3.97 -20.04 43.35
C LEU A 35 -4.65 -19.91 41.99
N GLN A 36 -4.66 -20.96 41.17
CA GLN A 36 -5.36 -20.97 39.87
C GLN A 36 -6.87 -20.78 40.06
N LEU A 37 -7.51 -21.55 40.95
CA LEU A 37 -8.93 -21.40 41.27
C LEU A 37 -9.24 -20.00 41.82
N SER A 38 -8.37 -19.47 42.67
CA SER A 38 -8.58 -18.17 43.32
C SER A 38 -8.41 -16.99 42.34
N LEU A 39 -7.40 -17.04 41.47
CA LEU A 39 -7.03 -15.93 40.58
C LEU A 39 -7.62 -16.04 39.18
N GLY A 40 -7.49 -17.21 38.56
CA GLY A 40 -7.89 -17.48 37.16
C GLY A 40 -9.25 -18.13 37.00
N GLY A 41 -9.89 -18.53 38.11
CA GLY A 41 -11.16 -19.24 38.10
C GLY A 41 -11.02 -20.70 37.66
N LEU A 42 -12.10 -21.46 37.85
CA LEU A 42 -12.23 -22.84 37.39
C LEU A 42 -13.51 -22.97 36.57
N GLU A 43 -13.38 -23.44 35.33
CA GLU A 43 -14.52 -23.82 34.52
C GLU A 43 -15.19 -25.06 35.13
N SER A 44 -16.35 -24.87 35.75
CA SER A 44 -17.09 -25.92 36.44
C SER A 44 -18.04 -26.68 35.51
N GLY A 45 -18.32 -26.14 34.33
CA GLY A 45 -19.20 -26.75 33.34
C GLY A 45 -19.74 -25.74 32.33
N ALA A 46 -20.59 -26.21 31.42
CA ALA A 46 -21.20 -25.38 30.40
C ALA A 46 -22.74 -25.44 30.50
N LEU A 47 -23.38 -24.28 30.45
CA LEU A 47 -24.82 -24.10 30.43
C LEU A 47 -25.28 -23.92 28.98
N HIS A 48 -26.02 -24.90 28.47
CA HIS A 48 -26.64 -24.79 27.16
C HIS A 48 -27.99 -24.07 27.26
N ARG A 49 -28.16 -22.97 26.52
CA ARG A 49 -29.45 -22.26 26.39
C ARG A 49 -30.00 -22.47 24.97
N PRO A 50 -31.32 -22.68 24.79
CA PRO A 50 -31.90 -23.00 23.48
C PRO A 50 -31.65 -21.97 22.37
N HIS A 51 -31.40 -20.71 22.73
CA HIS A 51 -31.18 -19.60 21.79
C HIS A 51 -29.71 -19.23 21.60
N GLU A 52 -28.79 -19.94 22.28
CA GLU A 52 -27.35 -19.69 22.19
C GLU A 52 -26.69 -20.78 21.37
N VAL A 53 -26.00 -20.38 20.29
CA VAL A 53 -25.26 -21.31 19.41
C VAL A 53 -24.06 -21.91 20.15
N ASN A 54 -23.41 -21.11 21.00
CA ASN A 54 -22.27 -21.54 21.79
C ASN A 54 -22.69 -21.73 23.26
N PRO A 55 -22.32 -22.86 23.91
CA PRO A 55 -22.67 -23.09 25.30
C PRO A 55 -21.94 -22.08 26.21
N LEU A 56 -22.66 -21.54 27.19
CA LEU A 56 -22.14 -20.54 28.13
C LEU A 56 -21.31 -21.23 29.20
N ARG A 57 -20.08 -20.79 29.44
CA ARG A 57 -19.21 -21.38 30.48
C ARG A 57 -19.62 -20.89 31.86
N VAL A 58 -19.67 -21.82 32.81
CA VAL A 58 -19.89 -21.53 34.24
C VAL A 58 -18.52 -21.54 34.92
N GLU A 59 -18.10 -20.39 35.41
CA GLU A 59 -16.81 -20.19 36.05
C GLU A 59 -16.96 -19.98 37.55
N LEU A 60 -16.25 -20.78 38.34
CA LEU A 60 -16.12 -20.61 39.78
C LEU A 60 -14.86 -19.79 40.05
N ILE A 61 -15.03 -18.61 40.63
CA ILE A 61 -13.92 -17.72 40.91
C ILE A 61 -14.12 -16.99 42.23
N LEU A 62 -13.02 -16.71 42.92
CA LEU A 62 -13.07 -16.01 44.21
C LEU A 62 -13.55 -14.56 44.03
N PRO A 63 -14.36 -14.02 44.96
CA PRO A 63 -14.77 -12.62 44.93
C PRO A 63 -13.57 -11.67 44.81
N ARG A 64 -13.69 -10.63 43.98
CA ARG A 64 -12.60 -9.68 43.67
C ARG A 64 -11.95 -9.10 44.93
N THR A 65 -12.72 -8.86 46.00
CA THR A 65 -12.23 -8.34 47.27
C THR A 65 -11.16 -9.23 47.90
N GLN A 66 -11.32 -10.55 47.83
CA GLN A 66 -10.40 -11.54 48.43
C GLN A 66 -9.19 -11.85 47.54
N ARG A 67 -9.13 -11.33 46.30
CA ARG A 67 -8.01 -11.50 45.36
C ARG A 67 -7.42 -10.18 44.86
N SER A 68 -7.69 -9.09 45.57
CA SER A 68 -7.31 -7.73 45.17
C SER A 68 -5.91 -7.31 45.61
N SER A 69 -5.34 -7.98 46.62
CA SER A 69 -4.03 -7.63 47.17
C SER A 69 -3.25 -8.86 47.62
N ILE A 70 -1.93 -8.75 47.65
CA ILE A 70 -1.03 -9.79 48.17
C ILE A 70 -1.36 -10.12 49.64
N GLY A 71 -1.77 -9.13 50.43
CA GLY A 71 -2.19 -9.34 51.82
C GLY A 71 -3.41 -10.25 51.96
N GLU A 72 -4.39 -10.11 51.06
CA GLU A 72 -5.55 -11.01 51.03
C GLU A 72 -5.18 -12.40 50.51
N LEU A 73 -4.30 -12.48 49.51
CA LEU A 73 -3.81 -13.76 48.99
C LEU A 73 -3.06 -14.58 50.06
N ASN A 74 -2.28 -13.92 50.92
CA ASN A 74 -1.59 -14.58 52.03
C ASN A 74 -2.54 -15.20 53.06
N ARG A 75 -3.79 -14.72 53.14
CA ARG A 75 -4.82 -15.24 54.05
C ARG A 75 -5.61 -16.40 53.45
N LEU A 76 -5.40 -16.73 52.18
CA LEU A 76 -6.08 -17.85 51.54
C LEU A 76 -5.61 -19.17 52.14
N TYR A 77 -6.55 -20.03 52.48
CA TYR A 77 -6.23 -21.35 53.01
C TYR A 77 -6.01 -22.35 51.89
N VAL A 78 -4.91 -23.09 51.97
CA VAL A 78 -4.62 -24.24 51.13
C VAL A 78 -4.97 -25.50 51.91
N LYS A 79 -5.73 -26.40 51.28
CA LYS A 79 -6.09 -27.69 51.86
C LYS A 79 -4.97 -28.70 51.60
N GLY A 80 -4.34 -29.19 52.65
CA GLY A 80 -3.36 -30.27 52.57
C GLY A 80 -4.01 -31.64 52.39
N SER A 81 -3.19 -32.64 52.06
CA SER A 81 -3.64 -34.00 51.72
C SER A 81 -4.33 -34.74 52.87
N ALA A 82 -3.98 -34.41 54.13
CA ALA A 82 -4.61 -34.95 55.33
C ALA A 82 -5.78 -34.09 55.86
N GLY A 83 -6.22 -33.07 55.10
CA GLY A 83 -7.41 -32.27 55.38
C GLY A 83 -7.19 -31.00 56.21
N GLN A 84 -5.96 -30.77 56.70
CA GLN A 84 -5.54 -29.53 57.34
C GLN A 84 -5.66 -28.35 56.38
N MET A 85 -6.05 -27.19 56.92
CA MET A 85 -6.15 -25.93 56.18
C MET A 85 -5.09 -25.00 56.70
N VAL A 86 -4.16 -24.59 55.84
CA VAL A 86 -3.02 -23.75 56.24
C VAL A 86 -3.02 -22.48 55.38
N PRO A 87 -2.90 -21.28 55.99
CA PRO A 87 -2.89 -20.04 55.23
C PRO A 87 -1.63 -19.98 54.35
N LEU A 88 -1.80 -19.45 53.14
CA LEU A 88 -0.77 -19.41 52.11
C LEU A 88 0.49 -18.66 52.60
N GLY A 89 0.33 -17.61 53.39
CA GLY A 89 1.43 -16.83 53.95
C GLY A 89 2.29 -17.56 55.01
N GLU A 90 1.85 -18.70 55.54
CA GLU A 90 2.65 -19.51 56.47
C GLU A 90 3.57 -20.51 55.75
N ILE A 91 3.22 -20.87 54.51
CA ILE A 91 3.90 -21.91 53.71
C ILE A 91 4.71 -21.32 52.54
N GLY A 92 4.87 -20.01 52.49
CA GLY A 92 5.67 -19.32 51.48
C GLY A 92 5.44 -17.82 51.49
N HIS A 93 5.98 -17.14 50.48
CA HIS A 93 5.86 -15.68 50.33
C HIS A 93 5.77 -15.30 48.85
N PHE A 94 5.23 -14.11 48.59
CA PHE A 94 5.22 -13.54 47.24
C PHE A 94 6.47 -12.70 47.00
N GLU A 95 7.15 -12.96 45.89
CA GLU A 95 8.26 -12.14 45.39
C GLU A 95 7.85 -11.39 44.13
N THR A 96 8.25 -10.13 44.03
CA THR A 96 8.05 -9.34 42.81
C THR A 96 9.20 -9.64 41.85
N GLN A 97 8.86 -10.18 40.68
CA GLN A 97 9.80 -10.47 39.61
C GLN A 97 9.43 -9.69 38.34
N PRO A 98 10.39 -9.27 37.51
CA PRO A 98 10.08 -8.68 36.22
C PRO A 98 9.36 -9.71 35.32
N VAL A 99 8.41 -9.24 34.53
CA VAL A 99 7.78 -10.03 33.48
C VAL A 99 8.76 -10.12 32.31
N GLU A 100 8.93 -11.33 31.76
CA GLU A 100 9.69 -11.52 30.53
C GLU A 100 8.94 -10.88 29.38
N LYS A 101 9.61 -9.99 28.65
CA LYS A 101 9.01 -9.30 27.51
C LYS A 101 8.85 -10.24 26.33
N THR A 102 7.78 -10.04 25.57
CA THR A 102 7.60 -10.75 24.31
C THR A 102 8.73 -10.42 23.33
N ILE A 103 9.39 -11.44 22.78
CA ILE A 103 10.40 -11.28 21.73
C ILE A 103 9.79 -11.68 20.38
N TYR A 104 9.60 -10.71 19.51
CA TYR A 104 9.13 -10.97 18.15
C TYR A 104 10.25 -11.53 17.28
N HIS A 105 9.89 -12.46 16.41
CA HIS A 105 10.79 -13.05 15.45
C HIS A 105 10.15 -13.00 14.05
N LYS A 106 10.94 -12.70 13.03
CA LYS A 106 10.58 -12.81 11.61
C LYS A 106 11.72 -13.53 10.89
N ASN A 107 11.41 -14.62 10.18
CA ASN A 107 12.42 -15.45 9.50
C ASN A 107 13.55 -15.91 10.44
N LEU A 108 13.20 -16.35 11.65
CA LEU A 108 14.12 -16.80 12.71
C LEU A 108 15.06 -15.72 13.28
N GLU A 109 14.91 -14.47 12.87
CA GLU A 109 15.65 -13.34 13.44
C GLU A 109 14.78 -12.53 14.38
N ARG A 110 15.38 -12.03 15.46
CA ARG A 110 14.70 -11.12 16.41
C ARG A 110 14.40 -9.79 15.73
N VAL A 111 13.18 -9.29 15.91
CA VAL A 111 12.74 -8.02 15.32
C VAL A 111 12.07 -7.13 16.37
N GLY A 112 12.29 -5.83 16.25
CA GLY A 112 11.49 -4.80 16.91
C GLY A 112 10.62 -4.12 15.87
N TYR A 113 9.31 -4.04 16.13
CA TYR A 113 8.39 -3.33 15.25
C TYR A 113 8.29 -1.87 15.67
N VAL A 114 8.42 -0.97 14.71
CA VAL A 114 8.17 0.46 14.87
C VAL A 114 7.14 0.85 13.82
N PHE A 115 6.05 1.46 14.28
CA PHE A 115 4.89 1.84 13.49
C PHE A 115 4.83 3.36 13.36
N ALA A 116 4.56 3.82 12.15
CA ALA A 116 4.39 5.23 11.83
C ALA A 116 3.30 5.39 10.77
N GLU A 117 2.41 6.33 11.02
CA GLU A 117 1.31 6.69 10.11
C GLU A 117 1.75 7.81 9.17
N MET A 118 1.48 7.64 7.87
CA MET A 118 1.91 8.57 6.82
C MET A 118 0.76 9.50 6.40
N ALA A 119 0.22 10.24 7.36
CA ALA A 119 -0.91 11.13 7.12
C ALA A 119 -0.54 12.25 6.13
N GLY A 120 -1.17 12.23 4.96
CA GLY A 120 -1.01 13.22 3.90
C GLY A 120 0.30 13.17 3.11
N ARG A 121 1.00 12.03 3.15
CA ARG A 121 2.21 11.79 2.33
C ARG A 121 2.16 10.42 1.68
N ALA A 122 2.75 10.30 0.50
CA ALA A 122 2.90 9.00 -0.13
C ALA A 122 3.86 8.13 0.71
N PRO A 123 3.53 6.85 1.00
CA PRO A 123 4.42 5.97 1.76
C PRO A 123 5.83 5.89 1.16
N ALA A 124 5.93 5.85 -0.17
CA ALA A 124 7.21 5.84 -0.89
C ALA A 124 8.09 7.05 -0.59
N GLU A 125 7.52 8.25 -0.59
CA GLU A 125 8.25 9.50 -0.31
C GLU A 125 8.73 9.55 1.13
N ALA A 126 7.92 9.09 2.08
CA ALA A 126 8.30 9.04 3.48
C ALA A 126 9.44 8.05 3.72
N VAL A 127 9.39 6.85 3.12
CA VAL A 127 10.48 5.87 3.20
C VAL A 127 11.77 6.44 2.61
N TYR A 128 11.71 7.08 1.44
CA TYR A 128 12.89 7.71 0.84
C TYR A 128 13.48 8.82 1.70
N ASP A 129 12.66 9.66 2.33
CA ASP A 129 13.12 10.70 3.26
C ASP A 129 13.85 10.08 4.47
N ILE A 130 13.24 9.07 5.09
CA ILE A 130 13.83 8.41 6.27
C ILE A 130 15.14 7.71 5.88
N MET A 131 15.18 7.04 4.74
CA MET A 131 16.40 6.38 4.24
C MET A 131 17.51 7.37 3.89
N ALA A 132 17.17 8.57 3.37
CA ALA A 132 18.16 9.60 3.04
C ALA A 132 18.90 10.12 4.28
N ASP A 133 18.24 10.09 5.44
CA ASP A 133 18.79 10.54 6.71
C ASP A 133 19.60 9.45 7.46
N LEU A 134 19.56 8.18 7.00
CA LEU A 134 20.28 7.07 7.61
C LEU A 134 21.80 7.25 7.43
N GLY A 135 22.52 7.43 8.54
CA GLY A 135 23.96 7.66 8.52
C GLY A 135 24.39 9.00 7.90
N ALA A 136 23.43 9.91 7.65
CA ALA A 136 23.73 11.24 7.12
C ALA A 136 24.36 12.15 8.18
N THR A 137 25.05 13.20 7.74
CA THR A 137 25.49 14.27 8.66
C THR A 137 24.29 15.12 9.04
N ALA A 138 24.04 15.29 10.35
CA ALA A 138 22.95 16.13 10.83
C ALA A 138 23.07 17.55 10.26
N LYS A 139 22.02 18.05 9.62
CA LYS A 139 21.91 19.46 9.25
C LYS A 139 21.49 20.23 10.50
N GLN A 140 22.03 21.44 10.69
CA GLN A 140 21.69 22.28 11.86
C GLN A 140 20.22 22.69 11.93
N LYS A 141 19.48 22.58 10.81
CA LYS A 141 18.07 22.96 10.73
C LYS A 141 17.28 21.88 10.03
N GLU A 142 16.21 21.44 10.67
CA GLU A 142 15.23 20.54 10.08
C GLU A 142 14.60 21.18 8.84
N VAL A 143 14.58 20.44 7.74
CA VAL A 143 13.93 20.87 6.50
C VAL A 143 12.42 20.58 6.62
N PRO A 144 11.52 21.56 6.51
CA PRO A 144 10.08 21.31 6.57
C PRO A 144 9.63 20.40 5.42
N VAL A 145 8.63 19.55 5.67
CA VAL A 145 8.08 18.60 4.67
C VAL A 145 7.73 19.29 3.35
N SER A 146 7.19 20.52 3.38
CA SER A 146 6.80 21.30 2.19
C SER A 146 7.96 21.73 1.30
N GLN A 147 9.20 21.70 1.79
CA GLN A 147 10.41 22.06 1.04
C GLN A 147 11.19 20.83 0.55
N ARG A 148 10.74 19.63 0.95
CA ARG A 148 11.35 18.37 0.53
C ARG A 148 10.81 18.00 -0.84
N SER A 149 11.67 17.45 -1.68
CA SER A 149 11.31 16.97 -3.01
C SER A 149 12.15 15.74 -3.34
N TYR A 150 11.84 15.08 -4.46
CA TYR A 150 12.65 13.97 -4.97
C TYR A 150 14.16 14.31 -5.06
N PHE A 151 14.51 15.56 -5.38
CA PHE A 151 15.90 16.01 -5.51
C PHE A 151 16.50 16.55 -4.20
N ASN A 152 15.68 16.82 -3.19
CA ASN A 152 16.10 17.33 -1.89
C ASN A 152 15.30 16.61 -0.81
N ASN A 153 15.64 15.34 -0.61
CA ASN A 153 15.00 14.44 0.34
C ASN A 153 15.69 14.50 1.72
N GLY A 154 15.01 13.95 2.71
CA GLY A 154 15.48 13.90 4.10
C GLY A 154 15.09 15.12 4.91
N ALA A 155 14.86 14.90 6.20
CA ALA A 155 14.64 15.94 7.19
C ALA A 155 15.95 16.65 7.58
N GLY A 156 17.10 16.03 7.31
CA GLY A 156 18.39 16.45 7.83
C GLY A 156 18.60 16.01 9.29
N LEU A 157 17.75 15.11 9.79
CA LEU A 157 17.82 14.53 11.13
C LEU A 157 18.53 13.20 11.04
N ASN A 158 19.80 13.15 11.45
CA ASN A 158 20.56 11.92 11.35
C ASN A 158 20.02 10.84 12.30
N TRP A 159 20.04 9.60 11.82
CA TRP A 159 19.80 8.44 12.67
C TRP A 159 20.72 7.30 12.25
N SER A 160 21.03 6.44 13.22
CA SER A 160 21.93 5.31 13.05
C SER A 160 21.41 4.10 13.79
N LEU A 161 21.74 2.91 13.28
CA LEU A 161 21.44 1.65 13.95
C LEU A 161 22.67 1.16 14.71
N PRO A 162 22.50 0.43 15.82
CA PRO A 162 23.59 -0.28 16.46
C PRO A 162 24.24 -1.29 15.50
N ASP A 163 25.54 -1.55 15.69
CA ASP A 163 26.27 -2.53 14.88
C ASP A 163 25.58 -3.89 14.87
N GLY A 164 25.48 -4.50 13.68
CA GLY A 164 24.80 -5.79 13.47
C GLY A 164 23.27 -5.70 13.40
N SER A 165 22.67 -4.52 13.57
CA SER A 165 21.24 -4.31 13.35
C SER A 165 20.97 -3.82 11.93
N ARG A 166 19.82 -4.22 11.37
CA ARG A 166 19.36 -3.76 10.06
C ARG A 166 17.93 -3.28 10.12
N VAL A 167 17.65 -2.18 9.42
CA VAL A 167 16.29 -1.70 9.21
C VAL A 167 15.70 -2.41 8.01
N ASN A 168 14.44 -2.85 8.15
CA ASN A 168 13.64 -3.30 7.03
C ASN A 168 12.30 -2.58 7.11
N PHE A 169 11.99 -1.79 6.10
CA PHE A 169 10.70 -1.12 5.98
C PHE A 169 9.64 -2.16 5.56
N SER A 170 8.94 -2.71 6.57
CA SER A 170 7.86 -3.69 6.45
C SER A 170 6.52 -3.07 6.88
N GLY A 171 5.41 -3.37 6.19
CA GLY A 171 4.07 -2.86 6.54
C GLY A 171 3.03 -3.08 5.42
N GLU A 172 1.89 -2.37 5.45
CA GLU A 172 0.83 -2.35 4.40
C GLU A 172 1.35 -1.99 2.99
N GLY A 173 2.59 -1.51 2.89
CA GLY A 173 3.42 -1.58 1.70
C GLY A 173 4.80 -2.05 2.09
N GLU A 174 5.06 -3.36 2.01
CA GLU A 174 6.44 -3.84 1.93
C GLU A 174 7.07 -3.04 0.78
N TRP A 175 8.02 -2.18 1.11
CA TRP A 175 8.63 -1.26 0.14
C TRP A 175 9.15 -2.05 -1.08
N ASN A 176 9.64 -3.26 -0.83
CA ASN A 176 9.99 -4.22 -1.87
C ASN A 176 8.79 -4.67 -2.70
N ILE A 177 7.61 -4.96 -2.11
CA ILE A 177 6.39 -5.26 -2.87
C ILE A 177 5.98 -4.05 -3.71
N THR A 178 5.98 -2.83 -3.16
CA THR A 178 5.63 -1.63 -3.92
C THR A 178 6.58 -1.44 -5.11
N ILE A 179 7.90 -1.47 -4.89
CA ILE A 179 8.87 -1.36 -5.99
C ILE A 179 8.71 -2.53 -6.97
N THR A 180 8.52 -3.75 -6.48
CA THR A 180 8.37 -4.95 -7.32
C THR A 180 7.15 -4.83 -8.21
N VAL A 181 6.00 -4.42 -7.67
CA VAL A 181 4.76 -4.21 -8.43
C VAL A 181 4.94 -3.12 -9.49
N PHE A 182 5.52 -1.97 -9.14
CA PHE A 182 5.79 -0.89 -10.09
C PHE A 182 6.76 -1.32 -11.20
N ARG A 183 7.84 -2.03 -10.83
CA ARG A 183 8.82 -2.58 -11.78
C ARG A 183 8.16 -3.58 -12.72
N ASP A 184 7.40 -4.52 -12.19
CA ASP A 184 6.78 -5.60 -12.95
C ASP A 184 5.69 -5.04 -13.88
N LEU A 185 4.91 -4.04 -13.43
CA LEU A 185 4.00 -3.26 -14.30
C LEU A 185 4.75 -2.50 -15.38
N GLY A 186 5.91 -1.91 -15.07
CA GLY A 186 6.77 -1.23 -16.05
C GLY A 186 7.31 -2.20 -17.11
N ILE A 187 7.75 -3.38 -16.72
CA ILE A 187 8.17 -4.45 -17.64
C ILE A 187 6.98 -4.93 -18.49
N ALA A 188 5.81 -5.12 -17.88
CA ALA A 188 4.59 -5.48 -18.58
C ALA A 188 4.18 -4.41 -19.60
N PHE A 189 4.32 -3.12 -19.26
CA PHE A 189 4.08 -2.01 -20.18
C PHE A 189 5.06 -2.02 -21.37
N ALA A 190 6.34 -2.28 -21.12
CA ALA A 190 7.34 -2.41 -22.20
C ALA A 190 7.01 -3.61 -23.12
N ALA A 191 6.64 -4.76 -22.55
CA ALA A 191 6.19 -5.92 -23.30
C ALA A 191 4.92 -5.62 -24.12
N ALA A 192 3.96 -4.89 -23.56
CA ALA A 192 2.76 -4.45 -24.27
C ALA A 192 3.10 -3.51 -25.43
N CYS A 193 4.03 -2.56 -25.25
CA CYS A 193 4.51 -1.69 -26.32
C CYS A 193 5.15 -2.49 -27.47
N ILE A 194 5.95 -3.51 -27.15
CA ILE A 194 6.52 -4.42 -28.16
C ILE A 194 5.41 -5.19 -28.89
N GLY A 195 4.44 -5.73 -28.16
CA GLY A 195 3.29 -6.43 -28.76
C GLY A 195 2.48 -5.52 -29.69
N ILE A 196 2.18 -4.29 -29.25
CA ILE A 196 1.52 -3.28 -30.07
C ILE A 196 2.34 -2.96 -31.31
N TYR A 197 3.66 -2.75 -31.18
CA TYR A 197 4.54 -2.50 -32.33
C TYR A 197 4.43 -3.63 -33.37
N ILE A 198 4.54 -4.89 -32.94
CA ILE A 198 4.45 -6.05 -33.83
C ILE A 198 3.09 -6.09 -34.55
N LEU A 199 1.99 -5.89 -33.82
CA LEU A 199 0.65 -5.85 -34.40
C LEU A 199 0.50 -4.72 -35.43
N LEU A 200 1.05 -3.54 -35.13
CA LEU A 200 1.03 -2.40 -36.04
C LEU A 200 1.90 -2.63 -37.29
N VAL A 201 3.05 -3.30 -37.17
CA VAL A 201 3.87 -3.67 -38.33
C VAL A 201 3.06 -4.58 -39.27
N PHE A 202 2.37 -5.59 -38.73
CA PHE A 202 1.52 -6.47 -39.53
C PHE A 202 0.33 -5.73 -40.17
N GLN A 203 -0.29 -4.81 -39.43
CA GLN A 203 -1.46 -4.06 -39.91
C GLN A 203 -1.09 -3.00 -40.95
N THR A 204 0.01 -2.27 -40.75
CA THR A 204 0.42 -1.14 -41.60
C THR A 204 1.35 -1.54 -42.74
N GLY A 205 1.90 -2.77 -42.73
CA GLY A 205 2.85 -3.24 -43.74
C GLY A 205 4.17 -2.45 -43.76
N SER A 206 4.47 -1.68 -42.72
CA SER A 206 5.67 -0.83 -42.64
C SER A 206 6.31 -0.90 -41.26
N TYR A 207 7.64 -0.77 -41.22
CA TYR A 207 8.41 -0.73 -39.97
C TYR A 207 8.43 0.67 -39.32
N PHE A 208 8.28 1.74 -40.11
CA PHE A 208 8.40 3.12 -39.62
C PHE A 208 7.05 3.73 -39.22
N MET A 209 5.95 3.37 -39.89
CA MET A 209 4.62 3.87 -39.53
C MET A 209 4.19 3.51 -38.10
N PRO A 210 4.42 2.27 -37.60
CA PRO A 210 4.14 1.91 -36.22
C PRO A 210 4.81 2.83 -35.20
N LEU A 211 6.05 3.25 -35.45
CA LEU A 211 6.77 4.16 -34.55
C LEU A 211 6.09 5.54 -34.49
N ILE A 212 5.60 6.05 -35.62
CA ILE A 212 4.84 7.31 -35.68
C ILE A 212 3.55 7.20 -34.88
N LEU A 213 2.83 6.08 -35.01
CA LEU A 213 1.60 5.82 -34.25
C LEU A 213 1.88 5.72 -32.74
N MET A 214 3.00 5.12 -32.36
CA MET A 214 3.41 4.94 -30.97
C MET A 214 3.93 6.21 -30.29
N ILE A 215 4.22 7.30 -31.02
CA ILE A 215 4.51 8.62 -30.41
C ILE A 215 3.35 9.08 -29.51
N SER A 216 2.12 8.63 -29.80
CA SER A 216 0.97 8.90 -28.94
C SER A 216 1.14 8.35 -27.50
N ILE A 217 1.90 7.26 -27.30
CA ILE A 217 2.06 6.60 -26.01
C ILE A 217 2.84 7.47 -24.99
N PRO A 218 4.10 7.90 -25.24
CA PRO A 218 4.81 8.80 -24.33
C PRO A 218 4.05 10.11 -24.06
N LEU A 219 3.31 10.56 -25.05
CA LEU A 219 2.53 11.79 -24.96
C LEU A 219 1.35 11.67 -23.99
N THR A 220 0.80 10.46 -23.83
CA THR A 220 -0.20 10.21 -22.79
C THR A 220 0.39 10.34 -21.39
N MET A 221 1.65 9.95 -21.18
CA MET A 221 2.35 10.15 -19.91
C MET A 221 2.55 11.64 -19.60
N ILE A 222 2.86 12.44 -20.62
CA ILE A 222 2.94 13.90 -20.53
C ILE A 222 1.58 14.52 -20.18
N GLY A 223 0.46 13.85 -20.48
CA GLY A 223 -0.87 14.28 -20.01
C GLY A 223 -1.18 13.87 -18.58
N ILE A 224 -0.85 12.63 -18.20
CA ILE A 224 -1.17 12.07 -16.89
C ILE A 224 -0.41 12.80 -15.77
N MET A 225 0.91 12.96 -15.90
CA MET A 225 1.75 13.48 -14.80
C MET A 225 1.37 14.92 -14.40
N PRO A 226 1.26 15.89 -15.33
CA PRO A 226 0.76 17.23 -15.02
C PRO A 226 -0.71 17.22 -14.60
N GLY A 227 -1.52 16.27 -15.09
CA GLY A 227 -2.91 16.10 -14.66
C GLY A 227 -3.02 15.81 -13.17
N PHE A 228 -2.24 14.84 -12.66
CA PHE A 228 -2.14 14.56 -11.22
C PHE A 228 -1.59 15.75 -10.44
N TRP A 229 -0.58 16.44 -10.96
CA TRP A 229 -0.05 17.64 -10.31
C TRP A 229 -1.10 18.75 -10.19
N LEU A 230 -1.85 18.99 -11.27
CA LEU A 230 -2.91 19.99 -11.33
C LEU A 230 -4.08 19.61 -10.41
N LEU A 231 -4.46 18.32 -10.42
CA LEU A 231 -5.49 17.78 -9.53
C LEU A 231 -5.13 18.03 -8.08
N ASN A 232 -3.91 17.69 -7.67
CA ASN A 232 -3.47 17.90 -6.30
C ASN A 232 -3.44 19.39 -5.93
N LYS A 233 -3.07 20.28 -6.85
CA LYS A 233 -3.15 21.73 -6.63
C LYS A 233 -4.57 22.26 -6.39
N PHE A 234 -5.58 21.69 -7.03
CA PHE A 234 -6.98 22.11 -6.86
C PHE A 234 -7.73 21.33 -5.78
N SER A 235 -7.29 20.11 -5.48
CA SER A 235 -7.93 19.16 -4.56
C SER A 235 -7.22 19.07 -3.20
N ASP A 236 -6.28 19.98 -2.91
CA ASP A 236 -5.60 20.15 -1.62
C ASP A 236 -6.60 20.60 -0.52
N GLY A 237 -7.56 19.73 -0.20
CA GLY A 237 -8.37 19.83 1.00
C GLY A 237 -7.58 19.27 2.19
N LEU A 238 -7.53 20.05 3.27
CA LEU A 238 -7.04 19.54 4.55
C LEU A 238 -8.13 18.67 5.17
N ILE A 239 -7.85 17.39 5.36
CA ILE A 239 -8.72 16.49 6.14
C ILE A 239 -8.05 16.25 7.48
N GLY A 240 -8.66 16.72 8.57
CA GLY A 240 -8.10 16.56 9.91
C GLY A 240 -6.74 17.25 10.12
N GLY A 241 -6.43 18.29 9.34
CA GLY A 241 -5.15 19.01 9.40
C GLY A 241 -4.02 18.41 8.54
N TYR A 242 -4.29 17.33 7.80
CA TYR A 242 -3.35 16.69 6.88
C TYR A 242 -3.78 16.91 5.43
N ALA A 243 -2.80 16.99 4.51
CA ALA A 243 -3.07 17.04 3.08
C ALA A 243 -3.75 15.74 2.62
N ASN A 244 -4.68 15.80 1.65
CA ASN A 244 -5.27 14.61 1.05
C ASN A 244 -5.01 14.55 -0.47
N PRO A 245 -3.74 14.35 -0.88
CA PRO A 245 -3.41 14.25 -2.29
C PRO A 245 -3.87 12.91 -2.88
N VAL A 246 -4.28 12.94 -4.15
CA VAL A 246 -4.50 11.76 -4.97
C VAL A 246 -3.15 11.29 -5.51
N PHE A 247 -2.73 10.09 -5.09
CA PHE A 247 -1.44 9.53 -5.45
C PHE A 247 -1.45 8.80 -6.79
N PHE A 248 -0.31 8.83 -7.49
CA PHE A 248 -0.06 7.93 -8.60
C PHE A 248 0.30 6.53 -8.05
N THR A 249 -0.69 5.63 -8.02
CA THR A 249 -0.57 4.27 -7.47
C THR A 249 -0.33 3.24 -8.59
N ALA A 250 -0.14 1.97 -8.20
CA ALA A 250 -0.08 0.86 -9.17
C ALA A 250 -1.35 0.78 -10.05
N THR A 251 -2.53 1.14 -9.50
CA THR A 251 -3.78 1.18 -10.29
C THR A 251 -3.76 2.30 -11.34
N ALA A 252 -3.07 3.42 -11.07
CA ALA A 252 -2.84 4.48 -12.06
C ALA A 252 -1.97 4.00 -13.25
N MET A 253 -0.97 3.13 -13.01
CA MET A 253 -0.19 2.50 -14.10
C MET A 253 -1.06 1.62 -14.99
N ILE A 254 -2.02 0.87 -14.42
CA ILE A 254 -2.97 0.09 -15.21
C ILE A 254 -3.80 1.01 -16.12
N GLY A 255 -4.26 2.15 -15.58
CA GLY A 255 -4.93 3.19 -16.36
C GLY A 255 -4.07 3.72 -17.51
N MET A 256 -2.78 3.97 -17.28
CA MET A 256 -1.83 4.40 -18.30
C MET A 256 -1.64 3.34 -19.41
N ILE A 257 -1.54 2.05 -19.05
CA ILE A 257 -1.42 0.96 -20.02
C ILE A 257 -2.69 0.88 -20.89
N ALA A 258 -3.87 0.91 -20.27
CA ALA A 258 -5.14 0.89 -20.99
C ALA A 258 -5.29 2.08 -21.95
N LEU A 259 -4.90 3.27 -21.49
CA LEU A 259 -4.93 4.49 -22.29
C LEU A 259 -3.99 4.42 -23.50
N SER A 260 -2.83 3.79 -23.36
CA SER A 260 -1.88 3.62 -24.46
C SER A 260 -2.51 2.83 -25.61
N GLY A 261 -3.30 1.79 -25.30
CA GLY A 261 -4.09 1.06 -26.30
C GLY A 261 -5.18 1.92 -26.97
N ILE A 262 -5.89 2.74 -26.19
CA ILE A 262 -6.91 3.66 -26.74
C ILE A 262 -6.27 4.71 -27.66
N ALA A 263 -5.14 5.29 -27.25
CA ALA A 263 -4.39 6.27 -28.03
C ALA A 263 -3.93 5.69 -29.38
N VAL A 264 -3.34 4.49 -29.36
CA VAL A 264 -2.91 3.78 -30.57
C VAL A 264 -4.09 3.43 -31.47
N ARG A 265 -5.23 2.99 -30.90
CA ARG A 265 -6.46 2.72 -31.68
C ARG A 265 -6.98 3.98 -32.39
N ASN A 266 -6.92 5.13 -31.74
CA ASN A 266 -7.34 6.38 -32.36
C ASN A 266 -6.35 6.84 -33.45
N ALA A 267 -5.05 6.65 -33.20
CA ALA A 267 -3.97 6.95 -34.14
C ALA A 267 -4.06 6.11 -35.42
N ILE A 268 -4.23 4.79 -35.30
CA ILE A 268 -4.26 3.90 -36.47
C ILE A 268 -5.47 4.18 -37.37
N LEU A 269 -6.64 4.41 -36.77
CA LEU A 269 -7.85 4.74 -37.53
C LEU A 269 -7.70 6.09 -38.25
N LEU A 270 -6.96 7.05 -37.68
CA LEU A 270 -6.68 8.31 -38.38
C LEU A 270 -5.82 8.06 -39.61
N ILE A 271 -4.74 7.29 -39.49
CA ILE A 271 -3.83 6.97 -40.60
C ILE A 271 -4.51 6.10 -41.67
N GLU A 272 -5.38 5.17 -41.31
CA GLU A 272 -6.14 4.38 -42.28
C GLU A 272 -7.03 5.27 -43.16
N PHE A 273 -7.69 6.27 -42.58
CA PHE A 273 -8.47 7.25 -43.35
C PHE A 273 -7.59 8.11 -44.26
N VAL A 274 -6.38 8.46 -43.79
CA VAL A 274 -5.39 9.19 -44.60
C VAL A 274 -4.95 8.35 -45.79
N HIS A 275 -4.62 7.07 -45.58
CA HIS A 275 -4.27 6.15 -46.67
C HIS A 275 -5.42 5.97 -47.67
N GLU A 276 -6.65 5.86 -47.18
CA GLU A 276 -7.83 5.76 -48.04
C GLU A 276 -8.07 7.04 -48.86
N ALA A 277 -7.82 8.22 -48.29
CA ALA A 277 -7.86 9.49 -49.04
C ALA A 277 -6.74 9.59 -50.09
N LEU A 278 -5.50 9.19 -49.73
CA LEU A 278 -4.36 9.15 -50.64
C LEU A 278 -4.58 8.17 -51.80
N ARG A 279 -5.15 6.98 -51.54
CA ARG A 279 -5.52 5.99 -52.59
C ARG A 279 -6.57 6.52 -53.57
N ARG A 280 -7.43 7.44 -53.12
CA ARG A 280 -8.40 8.14 -53.97
C ARG A 280 -7.80 9.31 -54.75
N GLY A 281 -6.48 9.52 -54.65
CA GLY A 281 -5.75 10.57 -55.39
C GLY A 281 -5.83 11.96 -54.76
N VAL A 282 -6.28 12.08 -53.50
CA VAL A 282 -6.31 13.35 -52.77
C VAL A 282 -4.89 13.76 -52.38
N ALA A 283 -4.56 15.06 -52.48
CA ALA A 283 -3.28 15.58 -52.04
C ALA A 283 -3.06 15.35 -50.53
N LEU A 284 -1.83 15.10 -50.10
CA LEU A 284 -1.49 14.75 -48.72
C LEU A 284 -2.05 15.74 -47.68
N ASP A 285 -1.95 17.04 -47.94
CA ASP A 285 -2.43 18.08 -47.02
C ASP A 285 -3.96 18.00 -46.83
N GLU A 286 -4.69 17.85 -47.93
CA GLU A 286 -6.14 17.74 -47.92
C GLU A 286 -6.60 16.40 -47.33
N ALA A 287 -5.88 15.31 -47.60
CA ALA A 287 -6.12 14.00 -47.01
C ALA A 287 -5.99 14.01 -45.48
N LEU A 288 -4.97 14.70 -44.94
CA LEU A 288 -4.78 14.86 -43.50
C LEU A 288 -5.91 15.68 -42.85
N ILE A 289 -6.28 16.80 -43.47
CA ILE A 289 -7.34 17.69 -42.95
C ILE A 289 -8.69 16.97 -42.99
N GLN A 290 -9.04 16.35 -44.12
CA GLN A 290 -10.30 15.63 -44.29
C GLN A 290 -10.41 14.46 -43.31
N SER A 291 -9.33 13.67 -43.16
CA SER A 291 -9.30 12.54 -42.24
C SER A 291 -9.43 13.00 -40.79
N GLY A 292 -8.73 14.06 -40.40
CA GLY A 292 -8.87 14.67 -39.08
C GLY A 292 -10.30 15.13 -38.79
N ALA A 293 -10.93 15.83 -39.74
CA ALA A 293 -12.30 16.34 -39.58
C ALA A 293 -13.34 15.22 -39.42
N VAL A 294 -13.24 14.16 -40.22
CA VAL A 294 -14.16 13.01 -40.14
C VAL A 294 -13.97 12.23 -38.84
N ARG A 295 -12.74 12.14 -38.35
CA ARG A 295 -12.38 11.37 -37.15
C ARG A 295 -12.58 12.12 -35.84
N LEU A 296 -12.65 13.45 -35.87
CA LEU A 296 -12.80 14.27 -34.67
C LEU A 296 -14.04 13.89 -33.85
N ARG A 297 -15.23 13.79 -34.49
CA ARG A 297 -16.47 13.45 -33.78
C ARG A 297 -16.44 12.04 -33.17
N PRO A 298 -16.06 10.98 -33.91
CA PRO A 298 -15.92 9.64 -33.33
C PRO A 298 -14.90 9.56 -32.18
N ILE A 299 -13.72 10.17 -32.33
CA ILE A 299 -12.66 10.15 -31.31
C ILE A 299 -13.08 10.91 -30.05
N PHE A 300 -13.74 12.05 -30.21
CA PHE A 300 -14.27 12.81 -29.07
C PHE A 300 -15.34 12.01 -28.31
N LEU A 301 -16.24 11.34 -29.02
CA LEU A 301 -17.32 10.57 -28.39
C LEU A 301 -16.77 9.38 -27.59
N THR A 302 -15.75 8.68 -28.08
CA THR A 302 -15.12 7.58 -27.33
C THR A 302 -14.36 8.09 -26.11
N ALA A 303 -13.61 9.19 -26.25
CA ALA A 303 -12.90 9.81 -25.13
C ALA A 303 -13.87 10.33 -24.06
N ALA A 304 -14.95 11.00 -24.45
CA ALA A 304 -15.97 11.49 -23.53
C ALA A 304 -16.71 10.34 -22.83
N ALA A 305 -17.09 9.29 -23.56
CA ALA A 305 -17.77 8.13 -22.96
C ALA A 305 -16.87 7.44 -21.91
N ALA A 306 -15.60 7.18 -22.25
CA ALA A 306 -14.65 6.56 -21.33
C ALA A 306 -14.30 7.48 -20.13
N GLY A 307 -14.14 8.78 -20.37
CA GLY A 307 -13.90 9.76 -19.31
C GLY A 307 -15.07 9.89 -18.34
N LEU A 308 -16.30 9.99 -18.85
CA LEU A 308 -17.51 10.03 -18.02
C LEU A 308 -17.72 8.72 -17.25
N ALA A 309 -17.42 7.57 -17.86
CA ALA A 309 -17.49 6.27 -17.19
C ALA A 309 -16.48 6.13 -16.04
N ALA A 310 -15.35 6.84 -16.11
CA ALA A 310 -14.35 6.84 -15.05
C ALA A 310 -14.73 7.73 -13.85
N ILE A 311 -15.68 8.67 -13.99
CA ILE A 311 -16.03 9.62 -12.92
C ILE A 311 -16.45 8.92 -11.62
N PRO A 312 -17.37 7.93 -11.59
CA PRO A 312 -17.76 7.29 -10.34
C PRO A 312 -16.60 6.57 -9.64
N ILE A 313 -15.63 6.07 -10.42
CA ILE A 313 -14.44 5.37 -9.92
C ILE A 313 -13.50 6.34 -9.18
N THR A 314 -13.55 7.65 -9.48
CA THR A 314 -12.73 8.66 -8.78
C THR A 314 -13.06 8.77 -7.29
N LEU A 315 -14.26 8.34 -6.87
CA LEU A 315 -14.71 8.36 -5.48
C LEU A 315 -14.17 7.18 -4.66
N ASP A 316 -13.60 6.17 -5.32
CA ASP A 316 -13.07 4.97 -4.67
C ASP A 316 -11.62 5.19 -4.19
N PRO A 317 -11.29 4.96 -2.90
CA PRO A 317 -9.95 5.16 -2.38
C PRO A 317 -8.85 4.33 -3.07
N ILE A 318 -9.18 3.15 -3.59
CA ILE A 318 -8.24 2.19 -4.19
C ILE A 318 -8.08 2.45 -5.69
N PHE A 319 -9.20 2.73 -6.38
CA PHE A 319 -9.24 2.87 -7.84
C PHE A 319 -9.23 4.32 -8.35
N SER A 320 -9.26 5.32 -7.46
CA SER A 320 -9.22 6.74 -7.85
C SER A 320 -8.02 7.07 -8.76
N GLY A 321 -6.83 6.53 -8.47
CA GLY A 321 -5.64 6.73 -9.29
C GLY A 321 -5.80 6.23 -10.73
N LEU A 322 -6.45 5.08 -10.93
CA LEU A 322 -6.78 4.55 -12.27
C LEU A 322 -7.70 5.51 -13.02
N ALA A 323 -8.75 5.98 -12.35
CA ALA A 323 -9.76 6.85 -12.95
C ALA A 323 -9.17 8.20 -13.38
N TRP A 324 -8.39 8.84 -12.52
CA TRP A 324 -7.75 10.11 -12.84
C TRP A 324 -6.71 9.98 -13.96
N ALA A 325 -5.94 8.89 -13.98
CA ALA A 325 -5.02 8.60 -15.08
C ALA A 325 -5.76 8.47 -16.43
N LEU A 326 -6.92 7.80 -16.45
CA LEU A 326 -7.75 7.70 -17.65
C LEU A 326 -8.33 9.06 -18.06
N ILE A 327 -8.91 9.84 -17.13
CA ILE A 327 -9.56 11.11 -17.45
C ILE A 327 -8.56 12.11 -18.05
N PHE A 328 -7.47 12.40 -17.32
CA PHE A 328 -6.47 13.36 -17.81
C PHE A 328 -5.78 12.86 -19.06
N GLY A 329 -5.44 11.58 -19.07
CA GLY A 329 -4.78 10.96 -20.19
C GLY A 329 -5.61 10.94 -21.46
N LEU A 330 -6.93 10.69 -21.38
CA LEU A 330 -7.84 10.73 -22.53
C LEU A 330 -7.96 12.15 -23.09
N VAL A 331 -8.20 13.14 -22.23
CA VAL A 331 -8.36 14.54 -22.63
C VAL A 331 -7.12 15.01 -23.39
N VAL A 332 -5.94 14.78 -22.81
CA VAL A 332 -4.67 15.24 -23.38
C VAL A 332 -4.33 14.41 -24.63
N SER A 333 -4.46 13.08 -24.57
CA SER A 333 -4.19 12.19 -25.70
C SER A 333 -5.07 12.50 -26.91
N THR A 334 -6.35 12.82 -26.72
CA THR A 334 -7.25 13.17 -27.83
C THR A 334 -6.79 14.43 -28.56
N VAL A 335 -6.45 15.49 -27.82
CA VAL A 335 -5.94 16.74 -28.42
C VAL A 335 -4.65 16.48 -29.19
N PHE A 336 -3.71 15.78 -28.57
CA PHE A 336 -2.43 15.49 -29.20
C PHE A 336 -2.52 14.51 -30.36
N THR A 337 -3.38 13.50 -30.31
CA THR A 337 -3.58 12.53 -31.40
C THR A 337 -4.11 13.24 -32.65
N LEU A 338 -5.09 14.15 -32.49
CA LEU A 338 -5.68 14.88 -33.61
C LEU A 338 -4.76 15.95 -34.21
N ALA A 339 -3.87 16.54 -33.40
CA ALA A 339 -2.95 17.58 -33.87
C ALA A 339 -1.58 17.03 -34.28
N LEU A 340 -0.92 16.28 -33.39
CA LEU A 340 0.47 15.89 -33.55
C LEU A 340 0.64 14.79 -34.60
N ILE A 341 -0.26 13.81 -34.68
CA ILE A 341 -0.09 12.68 -35.62
C ILE A 341 -0.13 13.16 -37.07
N PRO A 342 -1.09 14.01 -37.52
CA PRO A 342 -1.04 14.60 -38.85
C PRO A 342 0.25 15.37 -39.13
N ILE A 343 0.72 16.17 -38.15
CA ILE A 343 1.94 16.97 -38.30
C ILE A 343 3.17 16.08 -38.46
N VAL A 344 3.32 15.05 -37.63
CA VAL A 344 4.46 14.12 -37.70
C VAL A 344 4.40 13.29 -38.97
N TYR A 345 3.21 12.82 -39.36
CA TYR A 345 3.03 12.08 -40.60
C TYR A 345 3.41 12.95 -41.82
N TRP A 346 2.93 14.19 -41.86
CA TRP A 346 3.30 15.15 -42.90
C TRP A 346 4.82 15.39 -42.95
N MET A 347 5.43 15.65 -41.80
CA MET A 347 6.87 15.90 -41.71
C MET A 347 7.70 14.72 -42.26
N VAL A 348 7.27 13.49 -42.02
CA VAL A 348 7.99 12.29 -42.49
C VAL A 348 7.70 11.96 -43.97
N TYR A 349 6.49 12.22 -44.47
CA TYR A 349 6.03 11.72 -45.77
C TYR A 349 5.76 12.79 -46.84
N HIS A 350 5.88 14.09 -46.54
CA HIS A 350 5.69 15.15 -47.55
C HIS A 350 6.68 15.08 -48.71
N ASN A 351 7.93 14.67 -48.44
CA ASN A 351 8.99 14.55 -49.46
C ASN A 351 9.21 13.11 -49.97
N LYS A 352 8.37 12.15 -49.58
CA LYS A 352 8.54 10.74 -50.00
C LYS A 352 7.57 10.37 -51.12
N PRO A 353 8.05 9.75 -52.22
CA PRO A 353 7.15 9.25 -53.26
C PRO A 353 6.22 8.18 -52.68
N GLY A 354 4.92 8.26 -53.02
CA GLY A 354 3.87 7.36 -52.50
C GLY A 354 3.37 7.71 -51.09
N HIS A 355 3.90 8.76 -50.44
CA HIS A 355 3.45 9.28 -49.14
C HIS A 355 3.31 8.23 -48.02
N GLY A 356 4.02 7.11 -48.12
CA GLY A 356 3.97 6.05 -47.11
C GLY A 356 2.81 5.06 -47.25
N VAL A 357 2.00 5.13 -48.30
CA VAL A 357 0.96 4.13 -48.55
C VAL A 357 1.63 2.79 -48.92
N PRO A 358 1.26 1.65 -48.30
CA PRO A 358 1.78 0.35 -48.71
C PRO A 358 1.36 0.04 -50.15
N GLU A 359 2.32 -0.33 -51.01
CA GLU A 359 2.03 -0.93 -52.31
C GLU A 359 1.41 -2.31 -52.06
N SER A 360 0.16 -2.49 -52.47
CA SER A 360 -0.62 -3.72 -52.27
C SER A 360 -0.13 -4.86 -53.16
#